data_AF-A0A6G6ZUA7-F1
#
_entry.id   AF-A0A6G6ZUA7-F1
#
_cell.length_a   1.000
_cell.length_b   1.000
_cell.length_c   1.000
_cell.angle_alpha   90.00
_cell.angle_beta   90.00
_cell.angle_gamma   90.00
#
_symmetry.space_group_name_H-M   'P 1'
#
loop_
_entity.id
_entity.type
_entity.pdbx_description
1 polymer ?
#
loop_
_entity_poly.entity_id
_entity_poly.type
_entity_poly.pdbx_seq_one_letter_code
_entity_poly.pdbx_strand_id
1 'polypeptide(L)'
;MFSSFVDEEIRVCQLPKSEETFINKADCFCLRIDQTVAKPKFLLYSLAARQTYRQIREAVHGATRPRINLGFLKVFEISLPSTTEQIEIIQRVEQLFAFVSQLEVRVKVAQARIDGLTQSILAKAFRGELVPQDPNDEPASVLLDRIKAQHAAAPKGKRGRRSATAD
;
A
#
# COMPACT_ATOMS: atom_id res chain seq x y z
N MET A 1 -0.90 -19.17 -12.90
CA MET A 1 0.42 -18.71 -13.37
C MET A 1 1.31 -18.50 -12.17
N PHE A 2 2.57 -18.89 -12.30
CA PHE A 2 3.58 -18.85 -11.24
C PHE A 2 4.86 -18.25 -11.82
N SER A 3 5.43 -17.23 -11.17
CA SER A 3 6.69 -16.61 -11.61
C SER A 3 7.87 -17.53 -11.34
N SER A 4 8.69 -17.81 -12.35
CA SER A 4 9.97 -18.53 -12.16
C SER A 4 11.03 -17.68 -11.46
N PHE A 5 10.85 -16.35 -11.46
CA PHE A 5 11.68 -15.41 -10.74
C PHE A 5 11.23 -15.35 -9.29
N VAL A 6 12.17 -15.64 -8.38
CA VAL A 6 11.93 -15.73 -6.95
C VAL A 6 12.90 -14.75 -6.29
N ASP A 7 12.36 -13.66 -5.76
CA ASP A 7 13.15 -12.59 -5.14
C ASP A 7 12.83 -12.51 -3.64
N GLU A 8 12.18 -11.44 -3.17
CA GLU A 8 11.67 -11.35 -1.79
C GLU A 8 10.36 -12.15 -1.58
N GLU A 9 9.66 -12.43 -2.68
CA GLU A 9 8.36 -13.10 -2.71
C GLU A 9 8.21 -14.00 -3.95
N ILE A 10 7.21 -14.89 -3.91
CA ILE A 10 6.73 -15.62 -5.08
C ILE A 10 5.47 -14.94 -5.58
N ARG A 11 5.48 -14.59 -6.87
CA ARG A 11 4.30 -14.04 -7.53
C ARG A 11 3.50 -15.15 -8.19
N VAL A 12 2.24 -15.25 -7.77
CA VAL A 12 1.28 -16.23 -8.27
C VAL A 12 0.00 -15.51 -8.62
N CYS A 13 -0.58 -15.82 -9.77
CA CYS A 13 -1.88 -15.29 -10.16
C CYS A 13 -2.74 -16.36 -10.82
N GLN A 14 -4.05 -16.22 -10.66
CA GLN A 14 -5.01 -17.01 -11.41
C GLN A 14 -5.28 -16.28 -12.74
N LEU A 15 -5.21 -17.02 -13.84
CA LEU A 15 -5.59 -16.47 -15.14
C LEU A 15 -7.11 -16.22 -15.15
N PRO A 16 -7.56 -15.04 -15.63
CA PRO A 16 -8.97 -14.77 -15.76
C PRO A 16 -9.61 -15.72 -16.78
N LYS A 17 -10.87 -16.06 -16.57
CA LYS A 17 -11.67 -16.75 -17.60
C LYS A 17 -11.96 -15.72 -18.69
N SER A 18 -11.38 -15.90 -19.86
CA SER A 18 -11.56 -15.05 -21.03
C SER A 18 -11.40 -15.88 -22.30
N GLU A 19 -12.05 -15.45 -23.38
CA GLU A 19 -11.88 -15.99 -24.73
C GLU A 19 -10.66 -15.38 -25.45
N GLU A 20 -10.06 -14.36 -24.84
CA GLU A 20 -8.88 -13.69 -25.37
C GLU A 20 -7.63 -14.58 -25.31
N THR A 21 -6.74 -14.37 -26.27
CA THR A 21 -5.43 -15.03 -26.28
C THR A 21 -4.44 -14.23 -25.46
N PHE A 22 -3.80 -14.88 -24.48
CA PHE A 22 -2.74 -14.30 -23.67
C PHE A 22 -1.37 -14.81 -24.09
N ILE A 23 -0.38 -13.92 -24.14
CA ILE A 23 1.01 -14.28 -24.36
C ILE A 23 1.67 -14.53 -22.99
N ASN A 24 2.19 -15.73 -22.78
CA ASN A 24 2.91 -16.07 -21.57
C ASN A 24 4.40 -15.72 -21.72
N LYS A 25 4.94 -14.92 -20.79
CA LYS A 25 6.37 -14.62 -20.73
C LYS A 25 7.16 -15.88 -20.36
N ALA A 26 8.38 -16.02 -20.90
CA ALA A 26 9.24 -17.18 -20.64
C ALA A 26 9.55 -17.42 -19.13
N ASP A 27 9.44 -16.38 -18.31
CA ASP A 27 9.70 -16.44 -16.86
C ASP A 27 8.45 -16.72 -16.02
N CYS A 28 7.39 -17.21 -16.66
CA CYS A 28 6.15 -17.55 -16.01
C CYS A 28 5.74 -18.97 -16.38
N PHE A 29 5.50 -19.81 -15.38
CA PHE A 29 4.97 -21.15 -15.56
C PHE A 29 3.44 -21.14 -15.52
N CYS A 30 2.83 -21.78 -16.52
CA CYS A 30 1.39 -22.00 -16.57
C CYS A 30 1.09 -23.39 -16.00
N LEU A 31 0.54 -23.42 -14.78
CA LEU A 31 0.10 -24.64 -14.12
C LEU A 31 -1.33 -24.96 -14.59
N ARG A 32 -1.50 -26.12 -15.22
CA ARG A 32 -2.82 -26.69 -15.55
C ARG A 32 -3.18 -27.68 -14.46
N ILE A 33 -4.30 -27.43 -13.80
CA ILE A 33 -4.68 -28.13 -12.57
C ILE A 33 -5.89 -29.00 -12.86
N ASP A 34 -5.84 -30.25 -12.42
CA ASP A 34 -7.03 -31.09 -12.32
C ASP A 34 -7.91 -30.59 -11.15
N GLN A 35 -9.05 -30.00 -11.50
CA GLN A 35 -9.97 -29.39 -10.53
C GLN A 35 -10.76 -30.39 -9.69
N THR A 36 -10.69 -31.68 -10.05
CA THR A 36 -11.25 -32.77 -9.22
C THR A 36 -10.40 -33.02 -7.98
N VAL A 37 -9.08 -32.80 -8.10
CA VAL A 37 -8.09 -33.04 -7.04
C VAL A 37 -7.78 -31.76 -6.26
N ALA A 38 -7.60 -30.63 -6.96
CA ALA A 38 -7.12 -29.39 -6.33
C ALA A 38 -7.92 -28.16 -6.76
N LYS A 39 -8.32 -27.34 -5.79
CA LYS A 39 -8.96 -26.05 -6.07
C LYS A 39 -7.91 -25.02 -6.50
N PRO A 40 -8.12 -24.29 -7.61
CA PRO A 40 -7.15 -23.31 -8.10
C PRO A 40 -6.75 -22.23 -7.08
N LYS A 41 -7.73 -21.72 -6.31
CA LYS A 41 -7.47 -20.73 -5.25
C LYS A 41 -6.63 -21.30 -4.10
N PHE A 42 -6.85 -22.55 -3.72
CA PHE A 42 -6.06 -23.20 -2.67
C PHE A 42 -4.59 -23.28 -3.11
N LEU A 43 -4.33 -23.75 -4.34
CA LEU A 43 -2.98 -23.79 -4.87
C LEU A 43 -2.37 -22.39 -5.01
N LEU A 44 -3.16 -21.37 -5.37
CA LEU A 44 -2.69 -19.99 -5.41
C LEU A 44 -2.19 -19.52 -4.04
N TYR A 45 -2.97 -19.73 -2.97
CA TYR A 45 -2.54 -19.37 -1.62
C TYR A 45 -1.37 -20.21 -1.12
N SER A 46 -1.38 -21.51 -1.39
CA SER A 46 -0.29 -22.41 -1.00
C SER A 46 1.03 -22.02 -1.67
N LEU A 47 1.02 -21.73 -2.98
CA LEU A 47 2.22 -21.30 -3.70
C LEU A 47 2.71 -19.90 -3.29
N ALA A 48 1.79 -19.00 -2.95
CA ALA A 48 2.14 -17.66 -2.45
C ALA A 48 2.55 -17.65 -0.97
N ALA A 49 2.36 -18.76 -0.25
CA ALA A 49 2.66 -18.82 1.17
C ALA A 49 4.16 -18.66 1.44
N ARG A 50 4.48 -18.01 2.56
CA ARG A 50 5.87 -17.79 2.98
C ARG A 50 6.65 -19.09 3.20
N GLN A 51 5.96 -20.16 3.60
CA GLN A 51 6.57 -21.49 3.74
C GLN A 51 7.06 -22.01 2.40
N THR A 52 6.22 -21.95 1.36
CA THR A 52 6.57 -22.33 -0.01
C THR A 52 7.69 -21.46 -0.56
N TYR A 53 7.66 -20.14 -0.31
CA TYR A 53 8.78 -19.27 -0.64
C TYR A 53 10.11 -19.74 -0.04
N ARG A 54 10.13 -20.10 1.25
CA ARG A 54 11.35 -20.59 1.92
C ARG A 54 11.88 -21.87 1.28
N GLN A 55 11.01 -22.83 0.98
CA GLN A 55 11.38 -24.08 0.33
C GLN A 55 11.95 -23.85 -1.07
N ILE A 56 11.33 -22.95 -1.83
CA ILE A 56 11.72 -22.67 -3.21
C ILE A 56 13.01 -21.84 -3.26
N ARG A 57 13.22 -20.93 -2.30
CA ARG A 57 14.42 -20.09 -2.21
C ARG A 57 15.71 -20.91 -2.12
N GLU A 58 15.70 -22.05 -1.43
CA GLU A 58 16.86 -22.94 -1.32
C GLU A 58 17.22 -23.58 -2.68
N ALA A 59 16.25 -23.70 -3.58
CA ALA A 59 16.44 -24.24 -4.93
C ALA A 59 16.66 -23.16 -6.00
N VAL A 60 16.75 -21.89 -5.61
CA VAL A 60 17.03 -20.78 -6.52
C VAL A 60 18.49 -20.82 -6.96
N HIS A 61 18.72 -20.75 -8.27
CA HIS A 61 20.05 -20.69 -8.86
C HIS A 61 20.24 -19.37 -9.60
N GLY A 62 21.50 -18.92 -9.69
CA GLY A 62 21.93 -17.77 -10.48
C GLY A 62 22.10 -16.47 -9.67
N ALA A 63 23.31 -15.91 -9.68
CA ALA A 63 23.68 -14.72 -8.89
C ALA A 63 23.01 -13.42 -9.35
N THR A 64 22.77 -13.26 -10.65
CA THR A 64 22.17 -12.04 -11.25
C THR A 64 20.71 -12.21 -11.65
N ARG A 65 20.23 -13.45 -11.73
CA ARG A 65 18.84 -13.79 -12.09
C ARG A 65 18.37 -14.97 -11.25
N PRO A 66 17.91 -14.72 -10.00
CA PRO A 66 17.43 -15.77 -9.12
C PRO A 66 16.17 -16.41 -9.70
N ARG A 67 16.32 -17.64 -10.21
CA ARG A 67 15.24 -18.37 -10.88
C ARG A 67 15.20 -19.82 -10.46
N ILE A 68 14.00 -20.39 -10.52
CA ILE A 68 13.81 -21.83 -10.53
C ILE A 68 13.61 -22.34 -11.95
N ASN A 69 14.13 -23.54 -12.21
CA ASN A 69 13.95 -24.21 -13.49
C ASN A 69 12.70 -25.11 -13.48
N LEU A 70 12.28 -25.53 -14.67
CA LEU A 70 11.11 -26.41 -14.82
C LEU A 70 11.33 -27.79 -14.19
N GLY A 71 12.58 -28.27 -14.14
CA GLY A 71 12.92 -29.57 -13.53
C GLY A 71 12.60 -29.60 -12.04
N PHE A 72 13.02 -28.57 -11.31
CA PHE A 72 12.69 -28.39 -9.90
C PHE A 72 11.17 -28.31 -9.70
N LEU A 73 10.46 -27.51 -10.50
CA LEU A 73 9.01 -27.36 -10.36
C LEU A 73 8.25 -28.69 -10.57
N LYS A 74 8.77 -29.60 -11.40
CA LYS A 74 8.18 -30.93 -11.63
C LYS A 74 8.32 -31.88 -10.44
N VAL A 75 9.37 -31.73 -9.64
CA VAL A 75 9.63 -32.56 -8.44
C VAL A 75 9.16 -31.88 -7.16
N PHE A 76 8.74 -30.62 -7.23
CA PHE A 76 8.26 -29.87 -6.09
C PHE A 76 6.93 -30.45 -5.58
N GLU A 77 6.92 -30.87 -4.33
CA GLU A 77 5.75 -31.44 -3.67
C GLU A 77 5.01 -30.38 -2.85
N ILE A 78 3.68 -30.39 -2.94
CA ILE A 78 2.79 -29.52 -2.16
C ILE A 78 1.84 -30.42 -1.37
N SER A 79 1.67 -30.11 -0.08
CA SER A 79 0.66 -30.75 0.75
C SER A 79 -0.74 -30.43 0.21
N LEU A 80 -1.44 -31.47 -0.21
CA LEU A 80 -2.73 -31.35 -0.88
C LEU A 80 -3.79 -32.06 -0.04
N PRO A 81 -4.47 -31.34 0.88
CA PRO A 81 -5.46 -31.91 1.77
C PRO A 81 -6.75 -32.27 1.02
N SER A 82 -7.73 -32.84 1.73
CA SER A 82 -9.03 -33.17 1.15
C SER A 82 -9.71 -31.95 0.53
N THR A 83 -10.54 -32.15 -0.50
CA THR A 83 -11.24 -31.06 -1.18
C THR A 83 -12.09 -30.21 -0.22
N THR A 84 -12.68 -30.83 0.80
CA THR A 84 -13.43 -30.13 1.85
C THR A 84 -12.53 -29.22 2.67
N GLU A 85 -11.36 -29.71 3.09
CA GLU A 85 -10.39 -28.91 3.84
C GLU A 85 -9.78 -27.79 2.99
N GLN A 86 -9.54 -28.03 1.70
CA GLN A 86 -9.12 -26.97 0.77
C GLN A 86 -10.14 -25.83 0.71
N ILE A 87 -11.43 -26.15 0.64
CA ILE A 87 -12.51 -25.16 0.62
C ILE A 87 -12.56 -24.37 1.93
N GLU A 88 -12.46 -25.04 3.07
CA GLU A 88 -12.42 -24.41 4.39
C GLU A 88 -11.23 -23.44 4.52
N ILE A 89 -10.04 -23.86 4.09
CA ILE A 89 -8.84 -23.02 4.09
C ILE A 89 -9.04 -21.78 3.21
N ILE A 90 -9.57 -21.96 1.99
CA ILE A 90 -9.87 -20.84 1.09
C ILE A 90 -10.82 -19.85 1.78
N GLN A 91 -11.89 -20.33 2.40
CA GLN A 91 -12.87 -19.47 3.06
C GLN A 91 -12.26 -18.65 4.19
N ARG A 92 -11.42 -19.26 5.04
CA ARG A 92 -10.74 -18.54 6.14
C ARG A 92 -9.78 -17.47 5.62
N VAL A 93 -9.00 -17.79 4.59
CA VAL A 93 -8.06 -16.84 3.99
C VAL A 93 -8.80 -15.66 3.35
N GLU A 94 -9.88 -15.93 2.61
CA GLU A 94 -10.72 -14.89 2.00
C GLU A 94 -11.40 -14.00 3.05
N GLN A 95 -11.86 -14.58 4.17
CA GLN A 95 -12.40 -13.80 5.29
C GLN A 95 -11.35 -12.85 5.88
N LEU A 96 -10.10 -13.29 6.02
CA LEU A 96 -9.01 -12.44 6.49
C LEU A 96 -8.70 -11.32 5.50
N PHE A 97 -8.68 -11.59 4.20
CA PHE A 97 -8.50 -10.53 3.19
C PHE A 97 -9.64 -9.53 3.17
N ALA A 98 -10.89 -9.99 3.35
CA ALA A 98 -12.04 -9.11 3.49
C ALA A 98 -11.93 -8.23 4.74
N PHE A 99 -11.47 -8.78 5.85
CA PHE A 99 -11.21 -8.03 7.08
C PHE A 99 -10.12 -6.97 6.90
N VAL A 100 -9.00 -7.31 6.25
CA VAL A 100 -7.93 -6.36 5.91
C VAL A 100 -8.47 -5.22 5.04
N SER A 101 -9.23 -5.54 3.99
CA SER A 101 -9.85 -4.52 3.11
C SER A 101 -10.75 -3.55 3.90
N GLN A 102 -11.54 -4.07 4.86
CA GLN A 102 -12.37 -3.23 5.72
C GLN A 102 -11.53 -2.34 6.65
N LEU A 103 -10.44 -2.85 7.22
CA LEU A 103 -9.54 -2.07 8.06
C LEU A 103 -8.88 -0.94 7.28
N GLU A 104 -8.40 -1.20 6.06
CA GLU A 104 -7.81 -0.17 5.20
C GLU A 104 -8.78 0.98 4.94
N VAL A 105 -10.04 0.68 4.64
CA VAL A 105 -11.09 1.69 4.45
C VAL A 105 -11.30 2.50 5.74
N ARG A 106 -11.40 1.84 6.89
CA ARG A 106 -11.59 2.52 8.18
C ARG A 106 -10.42 3.45 8.53
N VAL A 107 -9.19 3.01 8.30
CA VAL A 107 -7.99 3.82 8.52
C VAL A 107 -8.00 5.06 7.63
N LYS A 108 -8.32 4.90 6.33
CA LYS A 108 -8.43 6.04 5.40
C LYS A 108 -9.50 7.05 5.83
N VAL A 109 -10.66 6.57 6.26
CA VAL A 109 -11.74 7.44 6.77
C VAL A 109 -11.31 8.16 8.05
N ALA A 110 -10.64 7.46 8.97
CA ALA A 110 -10.13 8.08 10.20
C ALA A 110 -9.07 9.15 9.91
N GLN A 111 -8.14 8.90 8.97
CA GLN A 111 -7.15 9.88 8.56
C GLN A 111 -7.81 11.13 7.98
N ALA A 112 -8.77 10.98 7.07
CA ALA A 112 -9.49 12.12 6.50
C ALA A 112 -10.24 12.94 7.57
N ARG A 113 -10.77 12.29 8.61
CA ARG A 113 -11.40 12.99 9.75
C ARG A 113 -10.39 13.79 10.57
N ILE A 114 -9.19 13.25 10.82
CA ILE A 114 -8.12 13.95 11.54
C ILE A 114 -7.68 15.19 10.76
N ASP A 115 -7.51 15.06 9.45
CA ASP A 115 -7.12 16.18 8.59
C ASP A 115 -8.18 17.29 8.63
N GLY A 116 -9.46 16.93 8.52
CA GLY A 116 -10.58 17.86 8.63
C GLY A 116 -10.72 18.51 10.02
N LEU A 117 -10.50 17.74 11.09
CA LEU A 117 -10.52 18.25 12.46
C LEU A 117 -9.39 19.25 12.69
N THR A 118 -8.18 18.95 12.20
CA THR A 118 -7.01 19.84 12.32
C THR A 118 -7.29 21.17 11.64
N GLN A 119 -7.83 21.16 10.43
CA GLN A 119 -8.25 22.38 9.73
C GLN A 119 -9.33 23.15 10.48
N SER A 120 -10.32 22.44 11.04
CA SER A 120 -11.40 23.05 11.81
C SER A 120 -10.89 23.70 13.11
N ILE A 121 -9.97 23.05 13.83
CA ILE A 121 -9.34 23.58 15.04
C ILE A 121 -8.51 24.81 14.70
N LEU A 122 -7.67 24.76 13.66
CA LEU A 122 -6.88 25.91 13.22
C LEU A 122 -7.79 27.08 12.83
N ALA A 123 -8.85 26.83 12.07
CA ALA A 123 -9.81 27.86 11.69
C ALA A 123 -10.48 28.50 12.92
N LYS A 124 -10.86 27.68 13.92
CA LYS A 124 -11.40 28.19 15.19
C LYS A 124 -10.35 28.95 16.00
N ALA A 125 -9.10 28.50 16.01
CA ALA A 125 -7.99 29.16 16.68
C ALA A 125 -7.74 30.56 16.10
N PHE A 126 -7.67 30.68 14.77
CA PHE A 126 -7.49 31.96 14.08
C PHE A 126 -8.67 32.93 14.27
N ARG A 127 -9.89 32.41 14.49
CA ARG A 127 -11.06 33.22 14.84
C ARG A 127 -11.19 33.54 16.34
N GLY A 128 -10.29 33.02 17.18
CA GLY A 128 -10.35 33.19 18.64
C GLY A 128 -11.43 32.34 19.32
N GLU A 129 -12.13 31.46 18.59
CA GLU A 129 -13.30 30.71 19.09
C GLU A 129 -12.93 29.52 20.00
N LEU A 130 -11.64 29.29 20.26
CA LEU A 130 -11.17 28.20 21.13
C LEU A 130 -11.16 28.55 22.62
N VAL A 131 -11.31 29.83 22.96
CA VAL A 131 -11.30 30.36 24.33
C VAL A 131 -12.43 31.39 24.46
N PRO A 132 -13.11 31.51 25.62
CA PRO A 132 -14.07 32.59 25.85
C PRO A 132 -13.45 33.95 25.53
N GLN A 133 -14.18 34.78 24.78
CA GLN A 133 -13.75 36.12 24.38
C GLN A 133 -14.14 37.13 25.46
N ASP A 134 -13.23 38.04 25.84
CA ASP A 134 -13.58 39.16 26.71
C ASP A 134 -14.28 40.24 25.84
N PRO A 135 -15.49 40.71 26.19
CA PRO A 135 -16.15 41.80 25.47
C PRO A 135 -15.33 43.11 25.42
N ASN A 136 -14.35 43.27 26.33
CA ASN A 136 -13.43 44.39 26.36
C ASN A 136 -12.17 44.19 25.51
N ASP A 137 -11.99 43.02 24.88
CA ASP A 137 -10.86 42.77 24.00
C ASP A 137 -10.91 43.69 22.78
N GLU A 138 -9.76 44.28 22.47
CA GLU A 138 -9.62 45.15 21.31
C GLU A 138 -9.74 44.33 20.01
N PRO A 139 -10.51 44.80 19.00
CA PRO A 139 -10.63 44.08 17.72
C PRO A 139 -9.28 43.93 17.03
N ALA A 140 -9.03 42.73 16.48
CA ALA A 140 -7.78 42.43 15.76
C ALA A 140 -7.49 43.40 14.60
N SER A 141 -8.51 44.03 14.01
CA SER A 141 -8.37 45.07 12.99
C SER A 141 -7.55 46.27 13.47
N VAL A 142 -7.74 46.71 14.72
CA VAL A 142 -7.05 47.88 15.27
C VAL A 142 -5.56 47.57 15.51
N LEU A 143 -5.23 46.33 15.88
CA LEU A 143 -3.84 45.87 15.94
C LEU A 143 -3.20 45.79 14.54
N LEU A 144 -3.92 45.26 13.55
CA LEU A 144 -3.44 45.18 12.17
C LEU A 144 -3.17 46.56 11.57
N ASP A 145 -4.02 47.55 11.86
CA ASP A 145 -3.81 48.91 11.38
C ASP A 145 -2.60 49.57 12.04
N ARG A 146 -2.36 49.31 13.34
CA ARG A 146 -1.10 49.72 14.02
C ARG A 146 0.13 49.07 13.41
N ILE A 147 0.08 47.77 13.12
CA ILE A 147 1.18 47.03 12.46
C ILE A 147 1.45 47.59 11.07
N LYS A 148 0.41 47.86 10.27
CA LYS A 148 0.56 48.48 8.92
C LYS A 148 1.16 49.87 9.02
N ALA A 149 0.69 50.71 9.95
CA ALA A 149 1.23 52.04 10.17
C ALA A 149 2.71 51.99 10.60
N GLN A 150 3.08 51.07 11.50
CA GLN A 150 4.47 50.85 11.90
C GLN A 150 5.34 50.36 10.73
N HIS A 151 4.87 49.43 9.90
CA HIS A 151 5.61 48.99 8.72
C HIS A 151 5.75 50.06 7.64
N ALA A 152 4.76 50.94 7.49
CA ALA A 152 4.83 52.07 6.58
C ALA A 152 5.79 53.17 7.08
N ALA A 153 5.87 53.35 8.40
CA ALA A 153 6.78 54.29 9.05
C ALA A 153 8.22 53.76 9.19
N ALA A 154 8.41 52.44 9.17
CA ALA A 154 9.73 51.83 9.21
C ALA A 154 10.47 52.05 7.88
N PRO A 155 11.75 52.48 7.88
CA PRO A 155 12.52 52.63 6.66
C PRO A 155 12.65 51.28 5.94
N LYS A 156 12.37 51.25 4.63
CA LYS A 156 12.57 50.04 3.79
C LYS A 156 14.04 49.63 3.85
N GLY A 157 14.37 48.68 4.73
CA GLY A 157 15.68 48.04 4.73
C GLY A 157 15.93 47.44 3.34
N LYS A 158 17.07 47.78 2.72
CA LYS A 158 17.49 47.20 1.44
C LYS A 158 17.48 45.67 1.59
N ARG A 159 16.49 45.01 0.99
CA ARG A 159 16.52 43.55 0.78
C ARG A 159 17.71 43.25 -0.11
N GLY A 160 18.83 42.87 0.49
CA GLY A 160 19.99 42.36 -0.23
C GLY A 160 19.58 41.12 -0.99
N ARG A 161 19.44 41.23 -2.31
CA ARG A 161 19.31 40.08 -3.21
C ARG A 161 20.65 39.35 -3.15
N ARG A 162 20.73 38.25 -2.37
CA ARG A 162 21.82 37.28 -2.55
C ARG A 162 21.65 36.69 -3.94
N SER A 163 22.52 37.07 -4.86
CA SER A 163 22.72 36.34 -6.11
C SER A 163 23.15 34.93 -5.75
N ALA A 164 22.38 33.93 -6.19
CA ALA A 164 22.84 32.56 -6.17
C ALA A 164 24.03 32.46 -7.13
N THR A 165 25.22 32.22 -6.59
CA THR A 165 26.35 31.69 -7.34
C THR A 165 26.02 30.25 -7.71
N ALA A 166 26.01 29.98 -9.01
CA ALA A 166 25.98 28.63 -9.55
C ALA A 166 27.39 28.05 -9.52
N ASP A 167 27.55 26.92 -8.85
CA ASP A 167 28.47 25.82 -9.17
C ASP A 167 27.94 24.54 -8.51
#